data_AF-A0A661CGS8-F1
#
_entry.id   AF-A0A661CGS8-F1
#
_cell.length_a   1.000
_cell.length_b   1.000
_cell.length_c   1.000
_cell.angle_alpha   90.00
_cell.angle_beta   90.00
_cell.angle_gamma   90.00
#
_symmetry.space_group_name_H-M   'P 1'
#
loop_
_entity.id
_entity.type
_entity.pdbx_description
1 polymer ?
#
loop_
_entity_poly.entity_id
_entity_poly.type
_entity_poly.pdbx_seq_one_letter_code
_entity_poly.pdbx_strand_id
1 'polypeptide(L)'
;MHQKIPKEIDPFRLAQTGLKLDGELPLATMPRLTKSLQNDEGVVNVKMAFDMDEIGTPYMRGNFTASVSVICERCMEPMMLELDVDCLLAMVSSERKVEGLA
;
A
#
# COMPACT_ATOMS: atom_id res chain seq x y z
N MET A 1 -19.51 0.66 -1.69
CA MET A 1 -19.50 1.15 -0.30
C MET A 1 -18.05 1.48 0.01
N HIS A 2 -17.64 2.76 -0.09
CA HIS A 2 -16.25 3.17 0.18
C HIS A 2 -15.97 2.96 1.67
N GLN A 3 -15.22 1.91 2.02
CA GLN A 3 -14.77 1.74 3.40
C GLN A 3 -13.67 2.76 3.64
N LYS A 4 -13.86 3.64 4.64
CA LYS A 4 -12.78 4.51 5.10
C LYS A 4 -11.65 3.62 5.57
N ILE A 5 -10.52 3.69 4.88
CA ILE A 5 -9.31 3.01 5.31
C ILE A 5 -8.87 3.64 6.64
N PRO A 6 -8.73 2.84 7.70
CA PRO A 6 -8.30 3.36 8.99
C PRO A 6 -6.86 3.88 8.90
N LYS A 7 -6.59 4.99 9.59
CA LYS A 7 -5.25 5.62 9.62
C LYS A 7 -4.21 4.72 10.28
N GLU A 8 -4.64 3.94 11.27
CA GLU A 8 -3.81 3.00 12.01
C GLU A 8 -4.48 1.63 12.01
N ILE A 9 -3.69 0.57 11.87
CA ILE A 9 -4.14 -0.82 11.88
C ILE A 9 -3.29 -1.62 12.85
N ASP A 10 -3.89 -2.63 13.47
CA ASP A 10 -3.17 -3.72 14.12
C ASP A 10 -3.11 -4.88 13.11
N PRO A 11 -2.00 -5.04 12.37
CA PRO A 11 -1.98 -5.94 11.24
C PRO A 11 -1.96 -7.42 11.70
N PHE A 12 -1.50 -7.72 12.92
CA PHE A 12 -1.60 -9.06 13.52
C PHE A 12 -3.05 -9.46 13.78
N ARG A 13 -3.84 -8.52 14.31
CA ARG A 13 -5.28 -8.74 14.54
C ARG A 13 -6.04 -8.84 13.22
N LEU A 14 -5.68 -8.03 12.23
CA LEU A 14 -6.31 -8.11 10.91
C LEU A 14 -6.05 -9.45 10.23
N ALA A 15 -4.82 -9.97 10.30
CA ALA A 15 -4.49 -11.29 9.77
C ALA A 15 -5.23 -12.44 10.47
N GLN A 16 -5.36 -12.39 11.80
CA GLN A 16 -6.16 -13.37 12.55
C GLN A 16 -7.63 -13.41 12.14
N THR A 17 -8.16 -12.29 11.62
CA THR A 17 -9.56 -12.18 11.22
C THR A 17 -9.78 -12.31 9.70
N GLY A 18 -8.71 -12.49 8.92
CA GLY A 18 -8.81 -12.59 7.46
C GLY A 18 -9.34 -11.30 6.79
N LEU A 19 -9.11 -10.13 7.40
CA LEU A 19 -9.79 -8.90 6.98
C LEU A 19 -9.28 -8.43 5.60
N LYS A 20 -10.20 -7.88 4.81
CA LYS A 20 -9.89 -7.17 3.57
C LYS A 20 -10.27 -5.70 3.71
N LEU A 21 -9.40 -4.82 3.26
CA LEU A 21 -9.60 -3.37 3.20
C LEU A 21 -9.61 -2.95 1.73
N ASP A 22 -10.64 -2.22 1.33
CA ASP A 22 -10.81 -1.67 -0.01
C ASP A 22 -11.32 -0.23 0.11
N GLY A 23 -10.58 0.71 -0.48
CA GLY A 23 -10.94 2.11 -0.46
C GLY A 23 -9.93 3.01 -1.16
N GLU A 24 -10.12 4.31 -0.98
CA GLU A 24 -9.33 5.35 -1.64
C GLU A 24 -8.64 6.22 -0.60
N LEU A 25 -7.41 6.64 -0.90
CA LEU A 25 -6.65 7.60 -0.10
C LEU A 25 -6.23 8.80 -0.96
N PRO A 26 -6.46 10.05 -0.53
CA PRO A 26 -6.00 11.21 -1.28
C PRO A 26 -4.47 11.26 -1.37
N LEU A 27 -3.92 11.56 -2.55
CA LEU A 27 -2.47 11.67 -2.76
C LEU A 27 -1.83 12.72 -1.84
N ALA A 28 -2.53 13.83 -1.59
CA ALA A 28 -2.16 14.87 -0.63
C ALA A 28 -1.85 14.35 0.80
N THR A 29 -2.29 13.14 1.18
CA THR A 29 -1.98 12.54 2.49
C THR A 29 -0.65 11.76 2.52
N MET A 30 0.07 11.66 1.39
CA MET A 30 1.27 10.83 1.22
C MET A 30 2.53 11.67 0.96
N PRO A 31 3.10 12.34 1.99
CA PRO A 31 4.17 13.33 1.82
C PRO A 31 5.48 12.77 1.23
N ARG A 32 5.70 11.46 1.33
CA ARG A 32 6.87 10.81 0.69
C ARG A 32 6.66 10.68 -0.83
N LEU A 33 5.44 10.38 -1.26
CA LEU A 33 5.11 10.21 -2.67
C LEU A 33 4.98 11.58 -3.35
N THR A 34 4.24 12.51 -2.74
CA THR A 34 3.98 13.84 -3.34
C THR A 34 5.23 14.67 -3.60
N LYS A 35 6.31 14.46 -2.83
CA LYS A 35 7.63 15.07 -3.09
C LYS A 35 8.25 14.67 -4.43
N SER A 36 7.83 13.55 -5.00
CA SER A 36 8.29 13.05 -6.30
C SER A 36 7.31 13.34 -7.43
N LEU A 37 6.17 13.97 -7.14
CA LEU A 37 5.12 14.28 -8.11
C LEU A 37 5.15 15.77 -8.48
N GLN A 38 4.54 16.09 -9.63
CA GLN A 38 4.34 17.46 -10.06
C GLN A 38 3.23 18.17 -9.26
N ASN A 39 2.18 17.44 -8.89
CA ASN A 39 1.10 17.90 -8.03
C ASN A 39 0.63 16.74 -7.12
N ASP A 40 -0.23 17.03 -6.16
CA ASP A 40 -0.78 16.08 -5.20
C ASP A 40 -2.27 15.81 -5.41
N GLU A 41 -2.77 16.08 -6.62
CA GLU A 41 -4.16 15.86 -7.00
C GLU A 41 -4.43 14.40 -7.31
N GLY A 42 -5.62 13.92 -6.92
CA GLY A 42 -6.07 12.56 -7.18
C GLY A 42 -6.05 11.64 -5.95
N VAL A 43 -6.28 10.37 -6.21
CA VAL A 43 -6.42 9.33 -5.18
C VAL A 43 -5.61 8.09 -5.55
N VAL A 44 -5.22 7.35 -4.52
CA VAL A 44 -4.69 5.99 -4.64
C VAL A 44 -5.82 5.03 -4.29
N ASN A 45 -6.16 4.12 -5.20
CA ASN A 45 -7.00 2.98 -4.90
C ASN A 45 -6.17 1.95 -4.16
N VAL A 46 -6.70 1.46 -3.05
CA VAL A 46 -6.00 0.57 -2.14
C VAL A 46 -6.83 -0.68 -1.94
N LYS A 47 -6.23 -1.84 -2.22
CA LYS A 47 -6.78 -3.14 -1.87
C LYS A 47 -5.76 -3.86 -1.02
N MET A 48 -6.12 -4.22 0.21
CA MET A 48 -5.26 -4.97 1.12
C MET A 48 -6.02 -6.17 1.66
N ALA A 49 -5.36 -7.32 1.70
CA ALA A 49 -5.86 -8.54 2.32
C ALA A 49 -4.86 -9.00 3.36
N PHE A 50 -5.35 -9.29 4.56
CA PHE A 50 -4.56 -9.81 5.68
C PHE A 50 -4.96 -11.24 5.93
N ASP A 51 -3.99 -12.12 6.14
CA ASP A 51 -4.26 -13.55 6.40
C ASP A 51 -3.07 -14.20 7.12
N MET A 52 -3.20 -15.49 7.43
CA MET A 52 -2.10 -16.34 7.88
C MET A 52 -1.65 -17.28 6.76
N ASP A 53 -0.33 -17.47 6.62
CA ASP A 53 0.20 -18.49 5.74
C ASP A 53 0.07 -19.91 6.33
N GLU A 54 0.54 -20.91 5.60
CA GLU A 54 0.46 -22.33 5.99
C GLU A 54 1.22 -22.66 7.28
N ILE A 55 2.23 -21.87 7.65
CA ILE A 55 3.04 -22.05 8.86
C ILE A 55 2.60 -21.09 9.99
N GLY A 56 1.50 -20.36 9.80
CA GLY A 56 0.92 -19.44 10.78
C GLY A 56 1.57 -18.06 10.83
N THR A 57 2.38 -17.68 9.84
CA THR A 57 2.94 -16.33 9.71
C THR A 57 1.84 -15.37 9.23
N PRO A 58 1.54 -14.31 9.98
CA PRO A 58 0.65 -13.27 9.52
C PRO A 58 1.26 -12.54 8.33
N TYR A 59 0.50 -12.36 7.25
CA TYR A 59 0.93 -11.57 6.09
C TYR A 59 -0.13 -10.56 5.65
N MET A 60 0.31 -9.58 4.86
CA MET A 60 -0.52 -8.61 4.16
C MET A 60 -0.16 -8.62 2.67
N ARG A 61 -1.16 -8.79 1.82
CA ARG A 61 -1.06 -8.60 0.37
C ARG A 61 -1.76 -7.30 0.00
N GLY A 62 -1.04 -6.38 -0.61
CA GLY A 62 -1.55 -5.09 -1.06
C GLY A 62 -1.47 -4.94 -2.57
N ASN A 63 -2.46 -4.30 -3.17
CA ASN A 63 -2.42 -3.76 -4.51
C ASN A 63 -2.82 -2.28 -4.45
N PHE A 64 -2.03 -1.43 -5.10
CA PHE A 64 -2.17 0.01 -5.09
C PHE A 64 -2.16 0.54 -6.51
N THR A 65 -3.22 1.23 -6.92
CA THR A 65 -3.29 1.84 -8.25
C THR A 65 -3.56 3.34 -8.18
N ALA A 66 -2.87 4.10 -9.01
CA ALA A 66 -3.02 5.55 -9.07
C ALA A 66 -2.52 6.12 -10.41
N SER A 67 -3.21 7.14 -10.91
CA SER A 67 -2.73 7.97 -12.01
C SER A 67 -2.07 9.20 -11.42
N VAL A 68 -0.76 9.37 -11.59
CA VAL A 68 0.00 10.47 -10.99
C VAL A 68 0.63 11.37 -12.06
N SER A 69 0.71 12.67 -11.78
CA SER A 69 1.41 13.62 -12.62
C SER A 69 2.86 13.76 -12.16
N VAL A 70 3.81 13.53 -13.06
CA VAL A 70 5.26 13.65 -12.81
C VAL A 70 5.88 14.57 -13.85
N ILE A 71 7.08 15.10 -13.55
CA ILE A 71 7.89 15.81 -14.55
C ILE A 71 8.70 14.77 -15.33
N CYS A 72 8.59 14.79 -16.67
CA CYS A 72 9.42 13.96 -17.52
C CYS A 72 10.88 14.42 -17.44
N GLU A 73 11.80 13.58 -16.96
CA GLU A 73 13.22 13.95 -16.85
C GLU A 73 13.96 14.10 -18.20
N ARG A 74 13.28 13.83 -19.33
CA ARG A 74 13.84 14.03 -20.68
C ARG A 74 13.49 15.39 -21.28
N CYS A 75 12.22 15.79 -21.24
CA CYS A 75 11.76 17.07 -21.82
C CYS A 75 11.38 18.12 -20.78
N MET A 76 11.38 17.76 -19.49
CA MET A 76 10.95 18.60 -18.36
C MET A 76 9.47 19.03 -18.43
N GLU A 77 8.63 18.31 -19.17
CA GLU A 77 7.21 18.58 -19.30
C GLU A 77 6.35 17.66 -18.40
N PRO A 78 5.12 18.08 -18.05
CA PRO A 78 4.15 17.26 -17.35
C PRO A 78 3.83 15.95 -18.07
N MET A 79 3.87 14.84 -17.36
CA MET A 79 3.53 13.51 -17.87
C MET A 79 2.62 12.78 -16.87
N MET A 80 1.55 12.17 -17.39
CA MET A 80 0.73 11.22 -16.62
C MET A 80 1.42 9.86 -16.59
N LEU A 81 1.54 9.30 -15.40
CA LEU A 81 2.10 7.98 -15.13
C LEU A 81 1.07 7.13 -14.37
N GLU A 82 0.73 5.98 -14.95
CA GLU A 82 -0.11 4.99 -14.29
C GLU A 82 0.75 4.09 -13.41
N LEU A 83 0.37 3.98 -12.13
CA LEU A 83 1.00 3.10 -11.15
C LEU A 83 0.06 1.91 -10.89
N ASP A 84 0.62 0.70 -10.95
CA ASP A 84 0.00 -0.54 -10.47
C ASP A 84 1.08 -1.31 -9.71
N VAL A 85 0.94 -1.34 -8.38
CA VAL A 85 1.98 -1.83 -7.47
C VAL A 85 1.39 -2.90 -6.56
N ASP A 86 1.94 -4.10 -6.68
CA ASP A 86 1.69 -5.20 -5.75
C ASP A 86 2.74 -5.23 -4.64
N CYS A 87 2.29 -5.57 -3.43
CA CYS A 87 3.15 -5.72 -2.26
C CYS A 87 2.73 -6.95 -1.47
N LEU A 88 3.71 -7.70 -0.95
CA LEU A 88 3.50 -8.79 -0.03
C LEU A 88 4.43 -8.59 1.17
N LEU A 89 3.87 -8.43 2.36
CA LEU A 89 4.60 -8.21 3.60
C LEU A 89 4.26 -9.29 4.61
N ALA A 90 5.27 -9.92 5.18
CA ALA A 90 5.11 -10.77 6.36
C ALA A 90 5.35 -9.96 7.64
N MET A 91 4.59 -10.26 8.69
CA MET A 91 4.72 -9.62 9.99
C MET A 91 5.42 -10.56 10.96
N VAL A 92 6.49 -10.06 11.59
CA VAL A 92 7.24 -10.79 12.61
C VAL A 92 7.19 -10.06 13.94
N SER A 93 7.01 -10.82 15.02
CA SER A 93 7.00 -10.29 16.39
C SER A 93 8.41 -10.01 16.94
N SER A 94 9.44 -10.52 16.28
CA SER A 94 10.85 -10.31 16.65
C SER A 94 11.77 -10.56 15.46
N GLU A 95 12.94 -9.91 15.45
CA GLU A 95 13.94 -10.05 14.38
C GLU A 95 14.39 -11.50 14.16
N ARG A 96 14.44 -12.32 15.22
CA ARG A 96 14.81 -13.75 15.12
C ARG A 96 13.89 -14.56 14.20
N LYS A 97 12.65 -14.12 13.99
CA LYS A 97 11.69 -14.80 13.11
C LYS A 97 11.85 -14.43 11.64
N VAL A 98 12.69 -13.44 11.32
CA VAL A 98 12.95 -13.01 9.93
C VAL A 98 13.61 -14.13 9.14
N GLU A 99 14.50 -14.92 9.75
CA GLU A 99 15.20 -16.04 9.09
C GLU A 99 14.27 -17.13 8.56
N GLY A 100 13.02 -17.20 9.07
CA GLY A 100 12.01 -18.16 8.61
C GLY A 100 11.09 -17.65 7.50
N LEU A 101 11.27 -16.39 7.04
CA LEU A 101 10.56 -15.83 5.91
C LEU A 101 11.30 -16.22 4.63
N ALA A 102 10.83 -17.25 3.92
CA ALA A 102 11.39 -17.73 2.65
C ALA A 102 10.41 -17.50 1.49
#